data_AF-A0A8T9BVB5-F1
#
_entry.id   AF-A0A8T9BVB5-F1
#
_cell.length_a   1.000
_cell.length_b   1.000
_cell.length_c   1.000
_cell.angle_alpha   90.00
_cell.angle_beta   90.00
_cell.angle_gamma   90.00
#
_symmetry.space_group_name_H-M   'P 1'
#
loop_
_entity.id
_entity.type
_entity.pdbx_description
1 polymer ?
#
loop_
_entity_poly.entity_id
_entity_poly.type
_entity_poly.pdbx_seq_one_letter_code
_entity_poly.pdbx_strand_id
1 'polypeptide(L)'
;MRVHSFLGLLGLGYLATASHLRPRDYESQDYYVLHLDSNTPPAQVAMQLGLSHEGPLGELADHHLFSCHKGEEDIVHTALKERKRRKRSIGGPHPLDGVKFAQKQKLKARMEKRGIVPPPPEGYLAPVERQAPQPVDQAVEKQAAVAVALEINDPIFKEQWHLFNPVQIGHDVNVTDVWMQGITGFNATVAIVDDGLDMYSDDLKDNYFAEGSYDFNDHSLEPKPQLSDDKHGTRCAGEVSAVRNNVCGVGVAYDSKIAGIRILSKLITDADEAIAMNYAYQHNQIYSCSWGPPDDGRSMDAPGILIKRAMVNAVQNGRDGKGSIYVFASGNGAASEDNCNFDGYTNSIYSITVGAIDRKGLHPYYSEHCSAQLVVTYSSGSGDAIHTTDVGTNACYSGHGGTSAAAPLAAGIFALVLGIRPDLTWRDMQYLVMQTAVPIDLDTEEWQTTSIGKKFSHTFGYGKIDSWATVEAAKDFKNVKPQAWYYSPWIHVNQAIPQGDEGLAVSFEITEAMLKDANLERLEHVTVTMNVDHSRRGDLSVDLVSPDKIVSHLSVTRRLDSSTEGYADWTFMSVVHWGESGIGTWTLLVKDTIVNENNGTFVDWHLKLWGESIDASKATLLPCPPKRRR
;
A
#
# COMPACT_ATOMS: atom_id res chain seq x y z
N MET A 1 -29.43 12.54 -57.12
CA MET A 1 -28.21 11.77 -56.84
C MET A 1 -27.62 12.30 -55.54
N ARG A 2 -27.27 11.40 -54.60
CA ARG A 2 -26.66 11.63 -53.27
C ARG A 2 -27.59 12.03 -52.11
N VAL A 3 -28.14 10.97 -51.51
CA VAL A 3 -28.59 10.88 -50.11
C VAL A 3 -27.38 11.04 -49.19
N HIS A 4 -27.47 11.88 -48.15
CA HIS A 4 -26.47 12.00 -47.09
C HIS A 4 -26.83 11.04 -45.94
N SER A 5 -25.94 10.10 -45.65
CA SER A 5 -26.04 9.18 -44.52
C SER A 5 -25.69 9.91 -43.21
N PHE A 6 -26.62 9.88 -42.27
CA PHE A 6 -26.34 10.02 -40.84
C PHE A 6 -25.69 8.72 -40.35
N LEU A 7 -24.42 8.78 -39.95
CA LEU A 7 -23.84 7.78 -39.05
C LEU A 7 -24.00 8.31 -37.63
N GLY A 8 -24.94 7.73 -36.88
CA GLY A 8 -24.97 7.84 -35.43
C GLY A 8 -23.86 6.98 -34.83
N LEU A 9 -22.96 7.61 -34.10
CA LEU A 9 -22.04 6.93 -33.19
C LEU A 9 -22.87 6.35 -32.03
N LEU A 10 -23.08 5.04 -32.05
CA LEU A 10 -23.49 4.28 -30.88
C LEU A 10 -22.31 4.23 -29.91
N GLY A 11 -22.34 5.14 -28.92
CA GLY A 11 -21.58 4.98 -27.69
C GLY A 11 -22.17 3.81 -26.91
N LEU A 12 -21.59 2.62 -27.07
CA LEU A 12 -21.75 1.53 -26.11
C LEU A 12 -20.91 1.89 -24.89
N GLY A 13 -21.52 2.64 -23.97
CA GLY A 13 -21.00 2.81 -22.62
C GLY A 13 -20.82 1.44 -21.98
N TYR A 14 -19.60 1.16 -21.54
CA TYR A 14 -19.25 0.02 -20.69
C TYR A 14 -19.96 0.17 -19.33
N LEU A 15 -21.23 -0.22 -19.26
CA LEU A 15 -21.91 -0.58 -18.01
C LEU A 15 -21.55 -2.04 -17.72
N ALA A 16 -20.32 -2.30 -17.29
CA ALA A 16 -19.87 -3.66 -17.00
C ALA A 16 -18.80 -3.66 -15.88
N THR A 17 -19.20 -3.40 -14.64
CA THR A 17 -18.34 -3.70 -13.47
C THR A 17 -19.13 -4.33 -12.32
N ALA A 18 -20.35 -3.87 -12.03
CA ALA A 18 -21.14 -4.42 -10.92
C ALA A 18 -21.92 -5.71 -11.25
N SER A 19 -22.25 -5.99 -12.51
CA SER A 19 -23.13 -7.12 -12.89
C SER A 19 -22.52 -8.52 -12.67
N HIS A 20 -21.23 -8.60 -12.31
CA HIS A 20 -20.49 -9.85 -12.13
C HIS A 20 -20.14 -10.18 -10.67
N LEU A 21 -20.39 -9.28 -9.72
CA LEU A 21 -20.08 -9.48 -8.30
C LEU A 21 -21.28 -10.10 -7.57
N ARG A 22 -21.63 -11.35 -7.92
CA ARG A 22 -22.71 -12.07 -7.25
C ARG A 22 -22.30 -12.50 -5.83
N PRO A 23 -23.24 -12.51 -4.87
CA PRO A 23 -23.01 -13.13 -3.57
C PRO A 23 -22.58 -14.59 -3.71
N ARG A 24 -21.67 -15.04 -2.84
CA ARG A 24 -21.11 -16.39 -2.87
C ARG A 24 -21.52 -17.18 -1.63
N ASP A 25 -21.88 -18.44 -1.82
CA ASP A 25 -22.30 -19.35 -0.75
C ASP A 25 -21.15 -20.32 -0.41
N TYR A 26 -20.26 -19.89 0.46
CA TYR A 26 -19.13 -20.71 0.94
C TYR A 26 -19.56 -21.81 1.94
N GLU A 27 -20.83 -21.83 2.37
CA GLU A 27 -21.35 -22.91 3.19
C GLU A 27 -21.63 -24.15 2.33
N SER A 28 -22.30 -23.97 1.18
CA SER A 28 -22.71 -25.07 0.31
C SER A 28 -21.82 -25.30 -0.92
N GLN A 29 -20.97 -24.33 -1.28
CA GLN A 29 -20.13 -24.40 -2.49
C GLN A 29 -18.64 -24.23 -2.22
N ASP A 30 -17.85 -24.87 -3.08
CA ASP A 30 -16.43 -24.61 -3.24
C ASP A 30 -16.20 -23.71 -4.45
N TYR A 31 -15.34 -22.70 -4.30
CA TYR A 31 -15.00 -21.77 -5.37
C TYR A 31 -13.53 -21.91 -5.77
N TYR A 32 -13.25 -21.72 -7.06
CA TYR A 32 -11.94 -21.86 -7.66
C TYR A 32 -11.64 -20.70 -8.60
N VAL A 33 -10.45 -20.13 -8.47
CA VAL A 33 -9.93 -19.19 -9.47
C VAL A 33 -8.95 -19.93 -10.36
N LEU A 34 -9.21 -19.93 -11.66
CA LEU A 34 -8.30 -20.48 -12.68
C LEU A 34 -7.81 -19.36 -13.60
N HIS A 35 -6.50 -19.31 -13.84
CA HIS A 35 -5.90 -18.52 -14.92
C HIS A 35 -5.74 -19.43 -16.12
N LEU A 36 -6.40 -19.09 -17.22
CA LEU A 36 -6.39 -19.84 -18.47
C LEU A 36 -5.44 -19.18 -19.47
N ASP A 37 -4.96 -19.93 -20.47
CA ASP A 37 -4.40 -19.29 -21.65
C ASP A 37 -5.52 -18.71 -22.54
N SER A 38 -5.15 -17.77 -23.40
CA SER A 38 -6.09 -17.05 -24.27
C SER A 38 -6.83 -17.95 -25.27
N ASN A 39 -6.38 -19.19 -25.46
CA ASN A 39 -6.97 -20.15 -26.39
C ASN A 39 -7.86 -21.19 -25.68
N THR A 40 -7.96 -21.14 -24.35
CA THR A 40 -8.69 -22.12 -23.55
C THR A 40 -10.04 -21.55 -23.12
N PRO A 41 -11.17 -22.00 -23.71
CA PRO A 41 -12.48 -21.49 -23.35
C PRO A 41 -12.88 -21.91 -21.92
N PRO A 42 -13.29 -20.98 -21.04
CA PRO A 42 -13.71 -21.30 -19.67
C PRO A 42 -14.79 -22.37 -19.60
N ALA A 43 -15.77 -22.34 -20.53
CA ALA A 43 -16.85 -23.32 -20.60
C ALA A 43 -16.36 -24.76 -20.83
N GLN A 44 -15.27 -24.96 -21.57
CA GLN A 44 -14.69 -26.30 -21.77
C GLN A 44 -14.02 -26.81 -20.50
N VAL A 45 -13.33 -25.93 -19.76
CA VAL A 45 -12.72 -26.28 -18.47
C VAL A 45 -13.80 -26.61 -17.44
N ALA A 46 -14.87 -25.81 -17.39
CA ALA A 46 -16.04 -26.06 -16.55
C ALA A 46 -16.65 -27.45 -16.82
N MET A 47 -16.97 -27.75 -18.09
CA MET A 47 -17.51 -29.05 -18.49
C MET A 47 -16.57 -30.21 -18.15
N GLN A 48 -15.26 -30.05 -18.38
CA GLN A 48 -14.26 -31.09 -18.12
C GLN A 48 -14.09 -31.40 -16.64
N LEU A 49 -14.29 -30.42 -15.76
CA LEU A 49 -14.12 -30.55 -14.31
C LEU A 49 -15.45 -30.74 -13.57
N GLY A 50 -16.59 -30.66 -14.26
CA GLY A 50 -17.91 -30.65 -13.62
C GLY A 50 -18.15 -29.40 -12.76
N LEU A 51 -17.59 -28.25 -13.17
CA LEU A 51 -17.76 -26.97 -12.48
C LEU A 51 -18.78 -26.09 -13.20
N SER A 52 -19.37 -25.15 -12.47
CA SER A 52 -20.06 -24.00 -13.04
C SER A 52 -19.06 -22.87 -13.28
N HIS A 53 -19.18 -22.15 -14.39
CA HIS A 53 -18.39 -20.94 -14.67
C HIS A 53 -19.16 -19.72 -14.19
N GLU A 54 -18.62 -19.01 -13.19
CA GLU A 54 -19.27 -17.85 -12.57
C GLU A 54 -18.97 -16.55 -13.32
N GLY A 55 -17.86 -16.49 -14.06
CA GLY A 55 -17.45 -15.32 -14.84
C GLY A 55 -15.96 -15.02 -14.79
N PRO A 56 -15.53 -13.87 -15.33
CA PRO A 56 -14.18 -13.34 -15.10
C PRO A 56 -13.98 -12.93 -13.62
N LEU A 57 -12.73 -12.93 -13.16
CA LEU A 57 -12.36 -12.46 -11.83
C LEU A 57 -12.04 -10.96 -11.87
N GLY A 58 -13.08 -10.13 -11.75
CA GLY A 58 -12.94 -8.68 -11.80
C GLY A 58 -12.13 -8.23 -13.02
N GLU A 59 -11.07 -7.46 -12.76
CA GLU A 59 -10.21 -6.84 -13.78
C GLU A 59 -8.96 -7.67 -14.12
N LEU A 60 -8.87 -8.91 -13.63
CA LEU A 60 -7.75 -9.80 -13.92
C LEU A 60 -7.98 -10.56 -15.24
N ALA A 61 -7.28 -10.13 -16.29
CA ALA A 61 -7.31 -10.78 -17.60
C ALA A 61 -7.05 -12.30 -17.51
N ASP A 62 -7.83 -13.08 -18.25
CA ASP A 62 -7.79 -14.55 -18.32
C ASP A 62 -7.97 -15.30 -16.98
N HIS A 63 -8.34 -14.60 -15.90
CA HIS A 63 -8.69 -15.21 -14.62
C HIS A 63 -10.21 -15.36 -14.53
N HIS A 64 -10.66 -16.55 -14.15
CA HIS A 64 -12.06 -16.89 -14.09
C HIS A 64 -12.41 -17.58 -12.78
N LEU A 65 -13.60 -17.26 -12.27
CA LEU A 65 -14.16 -17.90 -11.09
C LEU A 65 -15.05 -19.08 -11.52
N PHE A 66 -14.88 -20.19 -10.83
CA PHE A 66 -15.66 -21.42 -11.00
C PHE A 66 -16.20 -21.88 -9.65
N SER A 67 -17.30 -22.61 -9.66
CA SER A 67 -17.93 -23.16 -8.46
C SER A 67 -18.35 -24.62 -8.64
N CYS A 68 -18.48 -25.34 -7.53
CA CYS A 68 -19.16 -26.63 -7.46
C CYS A 68 -19.76 -26.82 -6.07
N HIS A 69 -20.63 -27.83 -5.91
CA HIS A 69 -21.03 -28.26 -4.58
C HIS A 69 -19.82 -28.66 -3.74
N LYS A 70 -19.84 -28.24 -2.47
CA LYS A 70 -18.75 -28.48 -1.54
C LYS A 70 -18.49 -29.96 -1.36
N GLY A 71 -17.24 -30.36 -1.51
CA GLY A 71 -16.79 -31.75 -1.37
C GLY A 71 -15.64 -31.88 -0.39
N GLU A 72 -15.38 -33.11 0.07
CA GLU A 72 -14.21 -33.40 0.92
C GLU A 72 -12.88 -33.23 0.15
N GLU A 73 -12.89 -33.53 -1.15
CA GLU A 73 -11.70 -33.44 -2.00
C GLU A 73 -11.63 -32.14 -2.81
N ASP A 74 -10.41 -31.64 -3.03
CA ASP A 74 -10.16 -30.59 -3.99
C ASP A 74 -10.12 -31.17 -5.42
N ILE A 75 -11.28 -31.18 -6.08
CA ILE A 75 -11.46 -31.77 -7.42
C ILE A 75 -10.55 -31.15 -8.48
N VAL A 76 -10.28 -29.85 -8.40
CA VAL A 76 -9.40 -29.14 -9.34
C VAL A 76 -7.95 -29.56 -9.10
N HIS A 77 -7.52 -29.61 -7.84
CA HIS A 77 -6.18 -30.07 -7.51
C HIS A 77 -5.94 -31.51 -7.96
N THR A 78 -6.89 -32.42 -7.69
CA THR A 78 -6.84 -33.82 -8.11
C THR A 78 -6.74 -33.94 -9.63
N ALA A 79 -7.63 -33.26 -10.37
CA ALA A 79 -7.63 -33.30 -11.84
C ALA A 79 -6.32 -32.76 -12.44
N LEU A 80 -5.77 -31.67 -11.90
CA LEU A 80 -4.49 -31.12 -12.37
C LEU A 80 -3.29 -32.03 -12.04
N LYS A 81 -3.34 -32.75 -10.93
CA LYS A 81 -2.31 -33.75 -10.57
C LYS A 81 -2.35 -34.94 -11.51
N GLU A 82 -3.53 -35.43 -11.85
CA GLU A 82 -3.73 -36.48 -12.86
C GLU A 82 -3.29 -36.03 -14.26
N ARG A 83 -3.62 -34.80 -14.66
CA ARG A 83 -3.15 -34.20 -15.91
C ARG A 83 -1.62 -34.22 -16.00
N LYS A 84 -0.92 -33.81 -14.93
CA LYS A 84 0.55 -33.83 -14.90
C LYS A 84 1.12 -35.25 -15.07
N ARG A 85 0.42 -36.28 -14.58
CA ARG A 85 0.81 -37.69 -14.81
C ARG A 85 0.56 -38.10 -16.27
N ARG A 86 -0.58 -37.74 -16.86
CA ARG A 86 -0.92 -38.03 -18.27
C ARG A 86 -0.01 -37.31 -19.27
N LYS A 87 0.41 -36.07 -19.02
CA LYS A 87 1.33 -35.34 -19.91
C LYS A 87 2.72 -35.99 -20.02
N ARG A 88 3.07 -36.85 -19.06
CA ARG A 88 4.30 -37.67 -19.11
C ARG A 88 4.12 -38.95 -19.95
N SER A 89 2.89 -39.32 -20.31
CA SER A 89 2.58 -40.34 -21.32
C SER A 89 2.17 -39.67 -22.64
N ILE A 90 2.17 -40.41 -23.75
CA ILE A 90 1.89 -39.91 -25.12
C ILE A 90 0.38 -39.62 -25.29
N GLY A 91 -0.14 -38.65 -24.52
CA GLY A 91 -1.52 -38.20 -24.59
C GLY A 91 -1.69 -37.02 -25.55
N GLY A 92 -2.81 -36.98 -26.27
CA GLY A 92 -3.22 -35.84 -27.09
C GLY A 92 -3.61 -34.59 -26.26
N PRO A 93 -3.94 -33.48 -26.93
CA PRO A 93 -4.27 -32.21 -26.28
C PRO A 93 -5.50 -32.32 -25.37
N HIS A 94 -5.42 -31.76 -24.17
CA HIS A 94 -6.47 -31.82 -23.14
C HIS A 94 -6.92 -30.40 -22.73
N PRO A 95 -8.21 -30.13 -22.46
CA PRO A 95 -8.68 -28.79 -22.07
C PRO A 95 -7.96 -28.18 -20.86
N LEU A 96 -7.50 -29.03 -19.94
CA LEU A 96 -6.73 -28.61 -18.76
C LEU A 96 -5.27 -28.22 -19.06
N ASP A 97 -4.77 -28.42 -20.28
CA ASP A 97 -3.40 -28.04 -20.65
C ASP A 97 -3.19 -26.53 -20.62
N GLY A 98 -4.24 -25.75 -20.89
CA GLY A 98 -4.20 -24.29 -20.81
C GLY A 98 -4.46 -23.70 -19.43
N VAL A 99 -4.68 -24.53 -18.39
CA VAL A 99 -4.74 -24.04 -17.01
C VAL A 99 -3.32 -23.73 -16.52
N LYS A 100 -2.99 -22.43 -16.47
CA LYS A 100 -1.70 -21.90 -16.01
C LYS A 100 -1.61 -21.83 -14.49
N PHE A 101 -2.72 -21.49 -13.84
CA PHE A 101 -2.82 -21.37 -12.40
C PHE A 101 -4.22 -21.77 -11.92
N ALA A 102 -4.29 -22.28 -10.70
CA ALA A 102 -5.52 -22.71 -10.04
C ALA A 102 -5.36 -22.53 -8.53
N GLN A 103 -6.36 -21.93 -7.89
CA GLN A 103 -6.44 -21.78 -6.44
C GLN A 103 -7.88 -21.94 -5.97
N LYS A 104 -8.10 -22.90 -5.07
CA LYS A 104 -9.33 -23.02 -4.29
C LYS A 104 -9.44 -21.82 -3.35
N GLN A 105 -10.57 -21.12 -3.38
CA GLN A 105 -10.84 -19.97 -2.55
C GLN A 105 -11.30 -20.42 -1.18
N LYS A 106 -10.82 -19.72 -0.15
CA LYS A 106 -11.18 -19.96 1.25
C LYS A 106 -11.39 -18.60 1.91
N LEU A 107 -12.39 -18.54 2.79
CA LEU A 107 -12.54 -17.42 3.71
C LEU A 107 -11.30 -17.38 4.59
N LYS A 108 -10.61 -16.24 4.60
CA LYS A 108 -9.42 -16.02 5.43
C LYS A 108 -9.74 -15.13 6.62
N ALA A 109 -8.88 -15.21 7.65
CA ALA A 109 -8.93 -14.26 8.76
C ALA A 109 -8.85 -12.83 8.22
N ARG A 110 -9.50 -11.91 8.93
CA ARG A 110 -9.52 -10.50 8.55
C ARG A 110 -8.13 -9.91 8.75
N MET A 111 -7.75 -9.02 7.85
CA MET A 111 -6.66 -8.08 8.12
C MET A 111 -7.06 -7.14 9.25
N GLU A 112 -6.09 -6.64 10.01
CA GLU A 112 -6.35 -5.77 11.15
C GLU A 112 -6.42 -4.32 10.71
N LYS A 113 -7.47 -3.62 11.18
CA LYS A 113 -7.58 -2.16 11.07
C LYS A 113 -6.50 -1.54 11.94
N ARG A 114 -5.68 -0.64 11.40
CA ARG A 114 -4.62 0.05 12.17
C ARG A 114 -5.18 1.26 12.96
N GLY A 115 -6.46 1.29 13.28
CA GLY A 115 -7.13 2.43 13.93
C GLY A 115 -7.12 2.38 15.45
N ILE A 116 -6.85 1.20 16.02
CA ILE A 116 -6.69 1.04 17.47
C ILE A 116 -5.21 1.21 17.77
N VAL A 117 -4.88 2.32 18.42
CA VAL A 117 -3.54 2.51 18.99
C VAL A 117 -3.38 1.54 20.16
N PRO A 118 -2.34 0.68 20.20
CA PRO A 118 -2.11 -0.20 21.34
C PRO A 118 -1.88 0.63 22.60
N PRO A 119 -2.10 0.09 23.82
CA PRO A 119 -1.74 0.83 25.03
C PRO A 119 -0.24 1.15 25.05
N PRO A 120 0.18 2.31 25.58
CA PRO A 120 1.60 2.62 25.73
C PRO A 120 2.34 1.56 26.55
N PRO A 121 3.60 1.24 26.20
CA PRO A 121 4.37 0.24 26.95
C PRO A 121 4.63 0.70 28.39
N GLU A 122 4.89 -0.26 29.28
CA GLU A 122 5.19 0.03 30.68
C GLU A 122 6.42 0.94 30.79
N GLY A 123 6.30 2.03 31.55
CA GLY A 123 7.35 3.04 31.67
C GLY A 123 7.38 4.08 30.54
N TYR A 124 6.50 4.01 29.54
CA TYR A 124 6.34 5.07 28.56
C TYR A 124 5.87 6.36 29.25
N LEU A 125 6.77 7.34 29.27
CA LEU A 125 6.44 8.69 29.71
C LEU A 125 6.09 9.48 28.46
N ALA A 126 4.79 9.67 28.23
CA ALA A 126 4.33 10.65 27.25
C ALA A 126 5.02 11.98 27.55
N PRO A 127 5.45 12.76 26.54
CA PRO A 127 6.05 14.07 26.76
C PRO A 127 5.10 15.00 27.54
N VAL A 128 5.19 15.01 28.88
CA VAL A 128 4.35 15.82 29.75
C VAL A 128 4.90 17.24 29.76
N GLU A 129 4.23 18.14 29.05
CA GLU A 129 4.44 19.57 29.26
C GLU A 129 3.72 20.04 30.52
N ARG A 130 4.44 20.73 31.40
CA ARG A 130 3.89 21.29 32.64
C ARG A 130 2.91 22.45 32.39
N GLN A 131 2.94 23.03 31.18
CA GLN A 131 2.02 24.06 30.70
C GLN A 131 1.70 23.77 29.23
N ALA A 132 0.42 23.78 28.86
CA ALA A 132 0.02 23.72 27.46
C ALA A 132 0.62 24.94 26.73
N PRO A 133 1.43 24.75 25.67
CA PRO A 133 1.96 25.86 24.91
C PRO A 133 0.79 26.68 24.35
N GLN A 134 0.87 28.00 24.54
CA GLN A 134 -0.16 28.89 24.05
C GLN A 134 -0.05 29.01 22.52
N PRO A 135 -1.17 29.14 21.81
CA PRO A 135 -1.15 29.50 20.39
C PRO A 135 -0.36 30.79 20.17
N VAL A 136 0.35 30.87 19.04
CA VAL A 136 1.03 32.09 18.60
C VAL A 136 -0.02 33.02 17.99
N ASP A 137 -0.17 34.23 18.55
CA ASP A 137 -1.21 35.20 18.13
C ASP A 137 -1.26 35.41 16.60
N GLN A 138 -0.10 35.62 15.97
CA GLN A 138 0.01 35.81 14.52
C GLN A 138 -0.49 34.58 13.73
N ALA A 139 -0.27 33.37 14.24
CA ALA A 139 -0.74 32.15 13.60
C ALA A 139 -2.26 31.98 13.77
N VAL A 140 -2.82 32.35 14.92
CA VAL A 140 -4.28 32.39 15.14
C VAL A 140 -4.94 33.39 14.19
N GLU A 141 -4.34 34.58 14.01
CA GLU A 141 -4.80 35.57 13.05
C GLU A 141 -4.73 35.04 11.61
N LYS A 142 -3.64 34.36 11.22
CA LYS A 142 -3.52 33.71 9.90
C LYS A 142 -4.60 32.64 9.71
N GLN A 143 -4.82 31.77 10.71
CA GLN A 143 -5.85 30.73 10.64
C GLN A 143 -7.25 31.33 10.45
N ALA A 144 -7.57 32.39 11.21
CA ALA A 144 -8.84 33.10 11.08
C ALA A 144 -8.98 33.77 9.71
N ALA A 145 -7.91 34.38 9.19
CA ALA A 145 -7.90 34.99 7.86
C ALA A 145 -8.10 33.94 6.75
N VAL A 146 -7.47 32.77 6.86
CA VAL A 146 -7.68 31.63 5.94
C VAL A 146 -9.13 31.17 6.00
N ALA A 147 -9.69 30.97 7.19
CA ALA A 147 -11.08 30.56 7.34
C ALA A 147 -12.07 31.56 6.73
N VAL A 148 -11.83 32.86 6.90
CA VAL A 148 -12.66 33.91 6.27
C VAL A 148 -12.48 33.93 4.75
N ALA A 149 -11.24 33.89 4.25
CA ALA A 149 -10.95 33.98 2.82
C ALA A 149 -11.48 32.79 2.03
N LEU A 150 -11.46 31.60 2.64
CA LEU A 150 -11.96 30.36 2.06
C LEU A 150 -13.39 30.04 2.50
N GLU A 151 -14.05 30.92 3.24
CA GLU A 151 -15.41 30.72 3.78
C GLU A 151 -15.58 29.35 4.50
N ILE A 152 -14.61 28.98 5.34
CA ILE A 152 -14.65 27.78 6.19
C ILE A 152 -15.44 28.12 7.46
N ASN A 153 -16.65 27.58 7.56
CA ASN A 153 -17.54 27.76 8.73
C ASN A 153 -17.58 26.51 9.62
N ASP A 154 -16.82 25.48 9.26
CA ASP A 154 -16.80 24.17 9.91
C ASP A 154 -16.34 24.28 11.38
N PRO A 155 -17.13 23.77 12.33
CA PRO A 155 -16.97 24.05 13.75
C PRO A 155 -15.63 23.58 14.35
N ILE A 156 -15.06 22.49 13.85
CA ILE A 156 -13.82 21.89 14.38
C ILE A 156 -12.58 22.25 13.56
N PHE A 157 -12.67 23.10 12.52
CA PHE A 157 -11.50 23.48 11.70
C PHE A 157 -10.34 24.04 12.55
N LYS A 158 -10.66 24.76 13.62
CA LYS A 158 -9.64 25.31 14.55
C LYS A 158 -8.96 24.24 15.41
N GLU A 159 -9.59 23.07 15.55
CA GLU A 159 -9.08 21.90 16.27
C GLU A 159 -8.28 20.97 15.35
N GLN A 160 -8.45 21.07 14.03
CA GLN A 160 -7.70 20.34 13.01
C GLN A 160 -6.26 20.88 12.85
N TRP A 161 -5.46 20.73 13.91
CA TRP A 161 -4.07 21.18 13.97
C TRP A 161 -3.21 20.58 12.86
N HIS A 162 -3.56 19.40 12.35
CA HIS A 162 -2.86 18.76 11.24
C HIS A 162 -2.97 19.55 9.93
N LEU A 163 -4.02 20.37 9.74
CA LEU A 163 -4.20 21.26 8.58
C LEU A 163 -3.55 22.63 8.80
N PHE A 164 -3.64 23.14 10.03
CA PHE A 164 -2.99 24.38 10.46
C PHE A 164 -2.71 24.34 11.96
N ASN A 165 -1.44 24.35 12.36
CA ASN A 165 -1.06 24.25 13.77
C ASN A 165 -0.64 25.63 14.33
N PRO A 166 -1.50 26.32 15.10
CA PRO A 166 -1.16 27.63 15.65
C PRO A 166 -0.24 27.54 16.88
N VAL A 167 0.05 26.34 17.38
CA VAL A 167 0.83 26.14 18.61
C VAL A 167 2.26 25.70 18.29
N GLN A 168 2.43 24.64 17.51
CA GLN A 168 3.73 24.20 16.98
C GLN A 168 3.83 24.62 15.52
N ILE A 169 4.31 25.85 15.29
CA ILE A 169 4.35 26.44 13.94
C ILE A 169 5.14 25.55 12.98
N GLY A 170 4.52 25.28 11.84
CA GLY A 170 5.07 24.41 10.81
C GLY A 170 4.90 22.93 11.12
N HIS A 171 4.27 22.52 12.23
CA HIS A 171 3.92 21.13 12.50
C HIS A 171 2.47 20.84 12.07
N ASP A 172 2.24 21.02 10.77
CA ASP A 172 1.03 20.75 10.01
C ASP A 172 1.41 20.36 8.58
N VAL A 173 0.45 19.90 7.77
CA VAL A 173 0.70 19.46 6.39
C VAL A 173 0.95 20.62 5.41
N ASN A 174 0.96 21.88 5.87
CA ASN A 174 1.20 23.07 5.04
C ASN A 174 0.25 23.19 3.83
N VAL A 175 -1.06 22.98 4.04
CA VAL A 175 -2.06 22.92 2.95
C VAL A 175 -2.78 24.25 2.70
N THR A 176 -2.86 25.14 3.68
CA THR A 176 -3.71 26.34 3.58
C THR A 176 -3.35 27.26 2.41
N ASP A 177 -2.07 27.46 2.13
CA ASP A 177 -1.64 28.30 1.00
C ASP A 177 -1.90 27.59 -0.35
N VAL A 178 -1.97 26.25 -0.40
CA VAL A 178 -2.42 25.48 -1.59
C VAL A 178 -3.90 25.76 -1.87
N TRP A 179 -4.74 25.75 -0.84
CA TRP A 179 -6.16 26.08 -0.99
C TRP A 179 -6.38 27.54 -1.42
N MET A 180 -5.54 28.47 -0.95
CA MET A 180 -5.58 29.88 -1.39
C MET A 180 -5.27 30.04 -2.89
N GLN A 181 -4.65 29.05 -3.54
CA GLN A 181 -4.48 29.01 -5.00
C GLN A 181 -5.69 28.40 -5.74
N GLY A 182 -6.72 27.95 -5.02
CA GLY A 182 -7.88 27.25 -5.59
C GLY A 182 -7.61 25.78 -5.90
N ILE A 183 -6.56 25.17 -5.33
CA ILE A 183 -6.25 23.75 -5.50
C ILE A 183 -6.82 22.99 -4.30
N THR A 184 -7.90 22.25 -4.52
CA THR A 184 -8.74 21.68 -3.46
C THR A 184 -9.05 20.18 -3.68
N GLY A 185 -8.44 19.57 -4.69
CA GLY A 185 -8.62 18.16 -5.04
C GLY A 185 -9.71 17.90 -6.06
N PHE A 186 -10.29 18.95 -6.66
CA PHE A 186 -11.24 18.80 -7.76
C PHE A 186 -10.70 17.88 -8.88
N ASN A 187 -11.56 17.03 -9.45
CA ASN A 187 -11.24 15.95 -10.40
C ASN A 187 -10.37 14.79 -9.86
N ALA A 188 -9.99 14.81 -8.58
CA ALA A 188 -9.35 13.66 -7.97
C ALA A 188 -10.40 12.70 -7.37
N THR A 189 -10.07 11.41 -7.30
CA THR A 189 -10.90 10.40 -6.64
C THR A 189 -10.05 9.49 -5.77
N VAL A 190 -10.39 9.43 -4.49
CA VAL A 190 -9.75 8.56 -3.49
C VAL A 190 -10.74 7.47 -3.08
N ALA A 191 -10.29 6.22 -3.01
CA ALA A 191 -11.05 5.10 -2.47
C ALA A 191 -10.47 4.70 -1.11
N ILE A 192 -11.33 4.70 -0.09
CA ILE A 192 -11.02 4.17 1.23
C ILE A 192 -11.33 2.68 1.23
N VAL A 193 -10.30 1.85 1.29
CA VAL A 193 -10.43 0.39 1.32
C VAL A 193 -10.42 -0.04 2.78
N ASP A 194 -11.59 -0.23 3.39
CA ASP A 194 -11.71 -0.37 4.85
C ASP A 194 -12.99 -1.11 5.33
N ASP A 195 -13.60 -0.69 6.44
CA ASP A 195 -14.80 -1.25 7.07
C ASP A 195 -16.12 -0.58 6.67
N GLY A 196 -16.06 0.34 5.70
CA GLY A 196 -17.20 1.04 5.15
C GLY A 196 -17.01 2.55 5.08
N LEU A 197 -17.98 3.21 4.48
CA LEU A 197 -18.03 4.66 4.36
C LEU A 197 -19.48 5.11 4.58
N ASP A 198 -19.69 5.99 5.57
CA ASP A 198 -21.00 6.59 5.82
C ASP A 198 -21.30 7.70 4.80
N MET A 199 -21.81 7.29 3.64
CA MET A 199 -22.14 8.17 2.53
C MET A 199 -23.36 9.05 2.79
N TYR A 200 -24.05 8.86 3.92
CA TYR A 200 -25.17 9.68 4.35
C TYR A 200 -24.76 10.77 5.35
N SER A 201 -23.49 10.82 5.75
CA SER A 201 -22.94 11.94 6.53
C SER A 201 -23.09 13.25 5.74
N ASP A 202 -23.57 14.30 6.38
CA ASP A 202 -23.66 15.64 5.76
C ASP A 202 -22.27 16.18 5.40
N ASP A 203 -21.22 15.66 6.04
CA ASP A 203 -19.83 16.01 5.81
C ASP A 203 -19.20 15.27 4.61
N LEU A 204 -19.80 14.17 4.13
CA LEU A 204 -19.24 13.33 3.07
C LEU A 204 -20.14 13.15 1.84
N LYS A 205 -21.46 13.27 1.99
CA LYS A 205 -22.44 12.90 0.96
C LYS A 205 -22.26 13.62 -0.38
N ASP A 206 -21.80 14.88 -0.37
CA ASP A 206 -21.62 15.66 -1.61
C ASP A 206 -20.37 15.21 -2.39
N ASN A 207 -19.38 14.64 -1.68
CA ASN A 207 -18.16 14.08 -2.25
C ASN A 207 -18.23 12.58 -2.51
N TYR A 208 -19.26 11.88 -2.03
CA TYR A 208 -19.41 10.44 -2.22
C TYR A 208 -19.42 10.04 -3.71
N PHE A 209 -18.61 9.03 -4.05
CA PHE A 209 -18.48 8.48 -5.38
C PHE A 209 -18.98 7.05 -5.46
N ALA A 210 -20.24 6.90 -5.82
CA ALA A 210 -20.93 5.61 -5.89
C ALA A 210 -20.30 4.65 -6.91
N GLU A 211 -19.88 5.12 -8.08
CA GLU A 211 -19.33 4.25 -9.15
C GLU A 211 -18.01 3.58 -8.74
N GLY A 212 -17.23 4.23 -7.88
CA GLY A 212 -15.99 3.70 -7.31
C GLY A 212 -16.17 2.91 -6.02
N SER A 213 -17.41 2.80 -5.51
CA SER A 213 -17.71 2.18 -4.21
C SER A 213 -18.31 0.79 -4.35
N TYR A 214 -18.04 -0.08 -3.36
CA TYR A 214 -18.64 -1.41 -3.28
C TYR A 214 -18.49 -2.03 -1.89
N ASP A 215 -19.45 -2.86 -1.49
CA ASP A 215 -19.37 -3.69 -0.30
C ASP A 215 -19.05 -5.14 -0.66
N PHE A 216 -17.82 -5.59 -0.38
CA PHE A 216 -17.40 -6.98 -0.58
C PHE A 216 -17.73 -7.89 0.60
N ASN A 217 -18.07 -7.33 1.77
CA ASN A 217 -18.49 -8.10 2.93
C ASN A 217 -19.96 -8.55 2.81
N ASP A 218 -20.83 -7.70 2.25
CA ASP A 218 -22.26 -7.95 2.06
C ASP A 218 -22.69 -8.06 0.59
N HIS A 219 -21.75 -7.90 -0.36
CA HIS A 219 -21.97 -7.96 -1.80
C HIS A 219 -23.07 -7.00 -2.27
N SER A 220 -22.91 -5.72 -1.92
CA SER A 220 -23.86 -4.66 -2.24
C SER A 220 -23.17 -3.43 -2.85
N LEU A 221 -23.92 -2.57 -3.53
CA LEU A 221 -23.37 -1.34 -4.13
C LEU A 221 -22.99 -0.29 -3.08
N GLU A 222 -23.65 -0.33 -1.92
CA GLU A 222 -23.49 0.67 -0.86
C GLU A 222 -22.50 0.16 0.19
N PRO A 223 -21.32 0.81 0.38
CA PRO A 223 -20.32 0.40 1.36
C PRO A 223 -20.68 0.85 2.78
N LYS A 224 -21.97 0.77 3.14
CA LYS A 224 -22.48 1.34 4.39
C LYS A 224 -21.90 0.61 5.60
N PRO A 225 -21.41 1.32 6.63
CA PRO A 225 -21.11 0.73 7.93
C PRO A 225 -22.30 -0.07 8.50
N GLN A 226 -22.06 -1.31 8.92
CA GLN A 226 -23.13 -2.18 9.49
C GLN A 226 -22.86 -2.57 10.94
N LEU A 227 -21.59 -2.71 11.32
CA LEU A 227 -21.18 -3.13 12.66
C LEU A 227 -20.91 -1.91 13.55
N SER A 228 -21.00 -2.10 14.87
CA SER A 228 -20.74 -1.02 15.83
C SER A 228 -19.30 -0.50 15.80
N ASP A 229 -18.36 -1.31 15.31
CA ASP A 229 -16.96 -0.98 15.11
C ASP A 229 -16.62 -0.60 13.66
N ASP A 230 -17.59 -0.59 12.74
CA ASP A 230 -17.43 -0.06 11.37
C ASP A 230 -17.44 1.46 11.43
N LYS A 231 -16.35 2.06 11.91
CA LYS A 231 -16.20 3.53 12.01
C LYS A 231 -14.95 4.03 11.35
N HIS A 232 -14.03 3.12 11.05
CA HIS A 232 -12.67 3.45 10.70
C HIS A 232 -12.60 4.08 9.31
N GLY A 233 -13.24 3.47 8.31
CA GLY A 233 -13.25 4.00 6.95
C GLY A 233 -13.93 5.37 6.84
N THR A 234 -15.00 5.63 7.59
CA THR A 234 -15.66 6.96 7.63
C THR A 234 -14.74 8.05 8.20
N ARG A 235 -13.95 7.72 9.24
CA ARG A 235 -12.98 8.66 9.84
C ARG A 235 -11.87 9.00 8.86
N CYS A 236 -11.30 7.97 8.21
CA CYS A 236 -10.31 8.14 7.15
C CYS A 236 -10.86 8.95 5.96
N ALA A 237 -12.11 8.71 5.56
CA ALA A 237 -12.76 9.46 4.48
C ALA A 237 -12.87 10.95 4.78
N GLY A 238 -13.19 11.32 6.03
CA GLY A 238 -13.26 12.71 6.47
C GLY A 238 -11.93 13.45 6.37
N GLU A 239 -10.82 12.80 6.70
CA GLU A 239 -9.48 13.40 6.59
C GLU A 239 -9.12 13.76 5.14
N VAL A 240 -9.61 12.97 4.18
CA VAL A 240 -9.37 13.21 2.75
C VAL A 240 -10.33 14.25 2.20
N SER A 241 -11.63 14.04 2.36
CA SER A 241 -12.67 14.70 1.54
C SER A 241 -13.89 15.15 2.35
N ALA A 242 -13.77 15.40 3.67
CA ALA A 242 -14.80 16.13 4.40
C ALA A 242 -15.06 17.48 3.70
N VAL A 243 -16.32 17.75 3.39
CA VAL A 243 -16.75 18.88 2.58
C VAL A 243 -16.68 20.14 3.43
N ARG A 244 -16.14 21.23 2.88
CA ARG A 244 -16.21 22.55 3.53
C ARG A 244 -17.67 23.02 3.62
N ASN A 245 -18.26 22.97 4.81
CA ASN A 245 -19.66 23.32 5.06
C ASN A 245 -19.88 23.93 6.47
N ASN A 246 -20.78 23.37 7.29
CA ASN A 246 -21.05 23.76 8.68
C ASN A 246 -21.08 22.55 9.63
N VAL A 247 -20.48 21.42 9.24
CA VAL A 247 -20.51 20.12 9.90
C VAL A 247 -19.07 19.69 10.15
N CYS A 248 -18.74 19.36 11.39
CA CYS A 248 -17.41 18.89 11.74
C CYS A 248 -16.27 19.80 11.24
N GLY A 249 -15.47 19.34 10.29
CA GLY A 249 -14.21 19.94 9.86
C GLY A 249 -14.08 19.94 8.35
N VAL A 250 -12.84 19.97 7.86
CA VAL A 250 -12.55 20.00 6.42
C VAL A 250 -11.52 18.93 6.09
N GLY A 251 -11.68 18.26 4.95
CA GLY A 251 -10.70 17.31 4.43
C GLY A 251 -9.54 18.02 3.75
N VAL A 252 -8.38 17.36 3.65
CA VAL A 252 -7.20 17.91 2.94
C VAL A 252 -7.55 18.30 1.50
N ALA A 253 -8.34 17.47 0.83
CA ALA A 253 -8.82 17.63 -0.54
C ALA A 253 -10.36 17.69 -0.56
N TYR A 254 -10.91 18.73 0.06
CA TYR A 254 -12.35 18.88 0.31
C TYR A 254 -13.26 18.99 -0.93
N ASP A 255 -12.70 19.13 -2.14
CA ASP A 255 -13.47 19.05 -3.41
C ASP A 255 -13.18 17.76 -4.21
N SER A 256 -12.39 16.84 -3.66
CA SER A 256 -12.16 15.52 -4.25
C SER A 256 -13.33 14.58 -4.04
N LYS A 257 -13.45 13.58 -4.90
CA LYS A 257 -14.42 12.50 -4.75
C LYS A 257 -13.89 11.40 -3.83
N ILE A 258 -14.77 10.83 -3.02
CA ILE A 258 -14.45 9.80 -2.03
C ILE A 258 -15.31 8.55 -2.23
N ALA A 259 -14.67 7.41 -2.46
CA ALA A 259 -15.30 6.11 -2.59
C ALA A 259 -15.03 5.24 -1.36
N GLY A 260 -15.96 4.33 -1.05
CA GLY A 260 -15.82 3.34 0.01
C GLY A 260 -15.76 1.93 -0.57
N ILE A 261 -14.72 1.17 -0.23
CA ILE A 261 -14.57 -0.24 -0.57
C ILE A 261 -14.54 -1.03 0.74
N ARG A 262 -15.66 -1.65 1.09
CA ARG A 262 -15.85 -2.33 2.37
C ARG A 262 -15.40 -3.78 2.32
N ILE A 263 -14.28 -4.11 2.98
CA ILE A 263 -13.66 -5.44 3.01
C ILE A 263 -13.33 -5.95 4.43
N LEU A 264 -13.24 -5.08 5.44
CA LEU A 264 -12.71 -5.43 6.77
C LEU A 264 -13.76 -5.86 7.81
N SER A 265 -15.04 -5.87 7.45
CA SER A 265 -16.14 -6.10 8.41
C SER A 265 -16.62 -7.56 8.46
N LYS A 266 -16.20 -8.42 7.53
CA LYS A 266 -16.48 -9.87 7.48
C LYS A 266 -15.28 -10.63 6.90
N LEU A 267 -15.29 -11.95 7.04
CA LEU A 267 -14.30 -12.79 6.34
C LEU A 267 -14.54 -12.67 4.84
N ILE A 268 -13.48 -12.47 4.07
CA ILE A 268 -13.49 -12.44 2.61
C ILE A 268 -12.49 -13.45 2.07
N THR A 269 -12.49 -13.65 0.75
CA THR A 269 -11.51 -14.52 0.09
C THR A 269 -10.38 -13.74 -0.56
N ASP A 270 -9.29 -14.42 -0.92
CA ASP A 270 -8.19 -13.88 -1.73
C ASP A 270 -8.71 -13.30 -3.06
N ALA A 271 -9.74 -13.92 -3.65
CA ALA A 271 -10.42 -13.42 -4.83
C ALA A 271 -11.17 -12.10 -4.59
N ASP A 272 -11.88 -11.96 -3.48
CA ASP A 272 -12.59 -10.71 -3.15
C ASP A 272 -11.62 -9.57 -2.92
N GLU A 273 -10.56 -9.81 -2.15
CA GLU A 273 -9.55 -8.79 -1.91
C GLU A 273 -8.81 -8.41 -3.19
N ALA A 274 -8.51 -9.37 -4.07
CA ALA A 274 -7.92 -9.07 -5.37
C ALA A 274 -8.82 -8.17 -6.23
N ILE A 275 -10.13 -8.38 -6.23
CA ILE A 275 -11.06 -7.51 -6.94
C ILE A 275 -11.12 -6.14 -6.25
N ALA A 276 -11.24 -6.10 -4.92
CA ALA A 276 -11.31 -4.86 -4.15
C ALA A 276 -10.10 -3.95 -4.41
N MET A 277 -8.90 -4.53 -4.43
CA MET A 277 -7.65 -3.81 -4.63
C MET A 277 -7.55 -3.13 -5.99
N ASN A 278 -8.32 -3.51 -7.01
CA ASN A 278 -8.37 -2.80 -8.29
C ASN A 278 -9.80 -2.46 -8.73
N TYR A 279 -10.73 -2.37 -7.78
CA TYR A 279 -12.12 -2.08 -8.10
C TYR A 279 -12.25 -0.66 -8.66
N ALA A 280 -12.83 -0.55 -9.86
CA ALA A 280 -12.97 0.69 -10.60
C ALA A 280 -11.64 1.46 -10.79
N TYR A 281 -10.50 0.77 -10.96
CA TYR A 281 -9.15 1.34 -11.06
C TYR A 281 -8.89 2.34 -12.21
N GLN A 282 -9.86 2.51 -13.13
CA GLN A 282 -9.84 3.61 -14.10
C GLN A 282 -10.39 4.93 -13.52
N HIS A 283 -11.27 4.86 -12.53
CA HIS A 283 -11.93 6.00 -11.90
C HIS A 283 -11.37 6.29 -10.49
N ASN A 284 -11.18 5.24 -9.69
CA ASN A 284 -10.47 5.33 -8.42
C ASN A 284 -8.98 5.53 -8.70
N GLN A 285 -8.48 6.73 -8.41
CA GLN A 285 -7.11 7.10 -8.74
C GLN A 285 -6.13 6.72 -7.63
N ILE A 286 -6.57 6.92 -6.38
CA ILE A 286 -5.79 6.68 -5.17
C ILE A 286 -6.57 5.69 -4.29
N TYR A 287 -5.90 4.67 -3.77
CA TYR A 287 -6.46 3.71 -2.82
C TYR A 287 -5.74 3.90 -1.48
N SER A 288 -6.48 4.36 -0.47
CA SER A 288 -5.98 4.53 0.90
C SER A 288 -6.33 3.29 1.72
N CYS A 289 -5.31 2.64 2.26
CA CYS A 289 -5.39 1.36 2.94
C CYS A 289 -4.75 1.45 4.33
N SER A 290 -5.60 1.54 5.36
CA SER A 290 -5.19 1.70 6.76
C SER A 290 -5.30 0.38 7.54
N TRP A 291 -4.77 -0.70 6.94
CA TRP A 291 -4.85 -2.07 7.44
C TRP A 291 -3.67 -2.92 6.96
N GLY A 292 -3.47 -4.07 7.61
CA GLY A 292 -2.43 -5.03 7.25
C GLY A 292 -2.54 -6.33 8.05
N PRO A 293 -1.49 -7.18 8.03
CA PRO A 293 -1.33 -8.26 8.99
C PRO A 293 -1.36 -7.74 10.44
N PRO A 294 -1.52 -8.62 11.45
CA PRO A 294 -1.46 -8.21 12.84
C PRO A 294 -0.12 -7.56 13.20
N ASP A 295 -0.16 -6.38 13.82
CA ASP A 295 1.01 -5.59 14.20
C ASP A 295 1.54 -6.03 15.60
N ASP A 296 1.80 -7.33 15.74
CA ASP A 296 2.09 -8.00 17.02
C ASP A 296 3.59 -8.24 17.31
N GLY A 297 4.47 -7.83 16.39
CA GLY A 297 5.90 -8.11 16.47
C GLY A 297 6.25 -9.58 16.21
N ARG A 298 5.33 -10.35 15.62
CA ARG A 298 5.49 -11.80 15.35
C ARG A 298 5.13 -12.16 13.93
N SER A 299 4.06 -11.56 13.42
CA SER A 299 3.47 -11.86 12.12
C SER A 299 4.47 -11.55 11.00
N MET A 300 4.40 -12.35 9.93
CA MET A 300 5.12 -12.13 8.69
C MET A 300 4.23 -12.67 7.58
N ASP A 301 3.46 -11.79 6.95
CA ASP A 301 2.45 -12.18 5.97
C ASP A 301 2.45 -11.21 4.78
N ALA A 302 2.08 -11.73 3.62
CA ALA A 302 2.06 -10.98 2.38
C ALA A 302 0.80 -11.29 1.56
N PRO A 303 0.37 -10.35 0.70
CA PRO A 303 -0.75 -10.61 -0.18
C PRO A 303 -0.58 -11.88 -0.99
N GLY A 304 -1.69 -12.61 -1.12
CA GLY A 304 -1.79 -13.78 -1.97
C GLY A 304 -1.51 -13.43 -3.44
N ILE A 305 -1.32 -14.46 -4.25
CA ILE A 305 -0.89 -14.26 -5.65
C ILE A 305 -1.92 -13.51 -6.49
N LEU A 306 -3.22 -13.67 -6.20
CA LEU A 306 -4.28 -12.95 -6.91
C LEU A 306 -4.24 -11.45 -6.56
N ILE A 307 -4.06 -11.12 -5.28
CA ILE A 307 -3.94 -9.74 -4.82
C ILE A 307 -2.69 -9.07 -5.42
N LYS A 308 -1.54 -9.75 -5.39
CA LYS A 308 -0.31 -9.25 -6.03
C LYS A 308 -0.51 -9.00 -7.53
N ARG A 309 -1.26 -9.88 -8.23
CA ARG A 309 -1.61 -9.67 -9.65
C ARG A 309 -2.56 -8.49 -9.83
N ALA A 310 -3.50 -8.29 -8.92
CA ALA A 310 -4.44 -7.17 -8.98
C ALA A 310 -3.74 -5.82 -8.80
N MET A 311 -2.83 -5.71 -7.83
CA MET A 311 -2.01 -4.51 -7.64
C MET A 311 -1.13 -4.24 -8.87
N VAL A 312 -0.49 -5.28 -9.42
CA VAL A 312 0.29 -5.19 -10.66
C VAL A 312 -0.57 -4.75 -11.85
N ASN A 313 -1.81 -5.23 -11.95
CA ASN A 313 -2.77 -4.75 -12.98
C ASN A 313 -3.10 -3.27 -12.78
N ALA A 314 -3.38 -2.85 -11.55
CA ALA A 314 -3.78 -1.49 -11.24
C ALA A 314 -2.67 -0.47 -11.50
N VAL A 315 -1.42 -0.75 -11.10
CA VAL A 315 -0.29 0.17 -11.35
C VAL A 315 0.15 0.20 -12.83
N GLN A 316 -0.19 -0.80 -13.63
CA GLN A 316 0.13 -0.83 -15.06
C GLN A 316 -0.97 -0.27 -15.94
N ASN A 317 -2.23 -0.57 -15.63
CA ASN A 317 -3.34 -0.32 -16.53
C ASN A 317 -4.29 0.76 -15.99
N GLY A 318 -4.23 1.07 -14.68
CA GLY A 318 -5.12 2.06 -14.06
C GLY A 318 -4.87 3.47 -14.55
N ARG A 319 -5.91 4.31 -14.47
CA ARG A 319 -5.85 5.71 -14.90
C ARG A 319 -5.32 5.85 -16.34
N ASP A 320 -5.82 5.03 -17.27
CA ASP A 320 -5.35 4.93 -18.65
C ASP A 320 -3.86 4.59 -18.78
N GLY A 321 -3.38 3.65 -17.97
CA GLY A 321 -1.98 3.22 -17.98
C GLY A 321 -1.00 4.10 -17.18
N LYS A 322 -1.49 5.12 -16.47
CA LYS A 322 -0.66 5.93 -15.55
C LYS A 322 -0.40 5.21 -14.21
N GLY A 323 -1.27 4.26 -13.88
CA GLY A 323 -1.21 3.44 -12.68
C GLY A 323 -1.93 4.03 -11.49
N SER A 324 -2.71 3.20 -10.81
CA SER A 324 -3.32 3.51 -9.51
C SER A 324 -2.26 3.77 -8.45
N ILE A 325 -2.55 4.66 -7.51
CA ILE A 325 -1.66 5.02 -6.41
C ILE A 325 -2.16 4.32 -5.14
N TYR A 326 -1.37 3.42 -4.56
CA TYR A 326 -1.69 2.81 -3.27
C TYR A 326 -0.98 3.55 -2.14
N VAL A 327 -1.71 3.88 -1.08
CA VAL A 327 -1.17 4.50 0.13
C VAL A 327 -1.47 3.58 1.30
N PHE A 328 -0.43 3.10 1.97
CA PHE A 328 -0.55 2.19 3.11
C PHE A 328 0.01 2.83 4.38
N ALA A 329 -0.72 2.70 5.48
CA ALA A 329 -0.22 3.02 6.81
C ALA A 329 0.93 2.07 7.19
N SER A 330 2.01 2.55 7.80
CA SER A 330 3.19 1.68 8.06
C SER A 330 2.94 0.56 9.07
N GLY A 331 2.11 0.78 10.09
CA GLY A 331 1.88 -0.19 11.16
C GLY A 331 1.90 0.45 12.55
N ASN A 332 1.22 -0.18 13.52
CA ASN A 332 1.10 0.29 14.90
C ASN A 332 1.87 -0.57 15.91
N GLY A 333 2.71 -1.50 15.44
CA GLY A 333 3.39 -2.51 16.25
C GLY A 333 4.76 -2.11 16.79
N ALA A 334 5.20 -0.86 16.66
CA ALA A 334 6.58 -0.49 17.03
C ALA A 334 6.91 -0.75 18.52
N ALA A 335 5.95 -0.54 19.44
CA ALA A 335 6.13 -0.88 20.86
C ALA A 335 6.19 -2.39 21.14
N SER A 336 5.73 -3.21 20.19
CA SER A 336 5.91 -4.66 20.17
C SER A 336 7.20 -5.09 19.47
N GLU A 337 8.07 -4.13 19.11
CA GLU A 337 9.26 -4.32 18.29
C GLU A 337 8.92 -4.85 16.88
N ASP A 338 7.75 -4.49 16.34
CA ASP A 338 7.41 -4.82 14.96
C ASP A 338 8.09 -3.91 13.95
N ASN A 339 8.14 -4.38 12.71
CA ASN A 339 8.83 -3.71 11.62
C ASN A 339 8.07 -3.91 10.30
N CYS A 340 7.75 -2.80 9.63
CA CYS A 340 6.89 -2.81 8.46
C CYS A 340 7.45 -3.59 7.24
N ASN A 341 8.72 -4.01 7.26
CA ASN A 341 9.27 -4.89 6.23
C ASN A 341 8.82 -6.36 6.37
N PHE A 342 8.12 -6.72 7.45
CA PHE A 342 7.44 -8.01 7.66
C PHE A 342 5.96 -8.00 7.22
N ASP A 343 5.45 -6.84 6.78
CA ASP A 343 4.16 -6.68 6.14
C ASP A 343 4.34 -6.57 4.62
N GLY A 344 3.81 -7.55 3.89
CA GLY A 344 3.94 -7.64 2.44
C GLY A 344 3.08 -6.64 1.65
N TYR A 345 2.19 -5.90 2.32
CA TYR A 345 1.44 -4.79 1.71
C TYR A 345 2.26 -3.51 1.73
N THR A 346 2.86 -3.16 2.88
CA THR A 346 3.69 -1.95 3.05
C THR A 346 5.09 -2.10 2.44
N ASN A 347 5.67 -3.31 2.41
CA ASN A 347 6.96 -3.53 1.75
C ASN A 347 6.86 -3.73 0.23
N SER A 348 5.68 -3.54 -0.35
CA SER A 348 5.47 -3.60 -1.79
C SER A 348 6.04 -2.35 -2.47
N ILE A 349 6.72 -2.52 -3.61
CA ILE A 349 7.16 -1.36 -4.42
C ILE A 349 5.96 -0.56 -4.98
N TYR A 350 4.79 -1.18 -5.02
CA TYR A 350 3.55 -0.60 -5.56
C TYR A 350 2.81 0.28 -4.56
N SER A 351 3.19 0.25 -3.27
CA SER A 351 2.60 1.05 -2.20
C SER A 351 3.50 2.20 -1.80
N ILE A 352 2.88 3.32 -1.47
CA ILE A 352 3.50 4.42 -0.73
C ILE A 352 3.24 4.17 0.74
N THR A 353 4.27 3.75 1.47
CA THR A 353 4.17 3.45 2.90
C THR A 353 4.40 4.72 3.72
N VAL A 354 3.42 5.05 4.55
CA VAL A 354 3.32 6.31 5.31
C VAL A 354 3.32 6.01 6.81
N GLY A 355 4.35 6.47 7.50
CA GLY A 355 4.42 6.44 8.97
C GLY A 355 3.78 7.66 9.61
N ALA A 356 3.75 7.69 10.95
CA ALA A 356 3.13 8.75 11.72
C ALA A 356 4.16 9.62 12.47
N ILE A 357 3.84 10.91 12.57
CA ILE A 357 4.42 11.88 13.52
C ILE A 357 3.31 12.57 14.29
N ASP A 358 3.55 12.98 15.53
CA ASP A 358 2.53 13.67 16.33
C ASP A 358 2.52 15.20 16.11
N ARG A 359 1.65 15.93 16.82
CA ARG A 359 1.56 17.41 16.70
C ARG A 359 2.85 18.15 17.06
N LYS A 360 3.80 17.50 17.73
CA LYS A 360 5.11 18.04 18.08
C LYS A 360 6.19 17.59 17.10
N GLY A 361 5.83 16.87 16.04
CA GLY A 361 6.78 16.37 15.05
C GLY A 361 7.62 15.21 15.58
N LEU A 362 7.21 14.59 16.68
CA LEU A 362 7.92 13.48 17.31
C LEU A 362 7.38 12.14 16.80
N HIS A 363 8.24 11.12 16.84
CA HIS A 363 7.86 9.74 16.55
C HIS A 363 6.93 9.17 17.64
N PRO A 364 5.69 8.77 17.30
CA PRO A 364 4.79 8.11 18.24
C PRO A 364 5.23 6.67 18.48
N TYR A 365 5.14 6.19 19.73
CA TYR A 365 5.60 4.84 20.14
C TYR A 365 4.99 3.67 19.37
N TYR A 366 3.85 3.89 18.69
CA TYR A 366 3.18 2.86 17.90
C TYR A 366 3.70 2.80 16.46
N SER A 367 4.23 3.89 15.89
CA SER A 367 4.49 3.97 14.45
C SER A 367 5.65 3.07 14.06
N GLU A 368 5.37 2.02 13.28
CA GLU A 368 6.41 1.14 12.74
C GLU A 368 7.34 1.88 11.78
N HIS A 369 8.56 1.39 11.71
CA HIS A 369 9.66 1.95 10.93
C HIS A 369 10.40 0.83 10.20
N CYS A 370 10.78 1.06 8.95
CA CYS A 370 11.50 0.10 8.13
C CYS A 370 12.09 0.78 6.89
N SER A 371 12.94 0.07 6.14
CA SER A 371 13.55 0.61 4.92
C SER A 371 12.57 0.79 3.76
N ALA A 372 11.37 0.21 3.84
CA ALA A 372 10.28 0.37 2.87
C ALA A 372 9.43 1.65 3.07
N GLN A 373 9.54 2.32 4.23
CA GLN A 373 8.78 3.54 4.51
C GLN A 373 9.30 4.71 3.67
N LEU A 374 8.41 5.38 2.93
CA LEU A 374 8.81 6.49 2.06
C LEU A 374 8.82 7.82 2.81
N VAL A 375 7.77 8.08 3.59
CA VAL A 375 7.53 9.38 4.25
C VAL A 375 6.69 9.19 5.52
N VAL A 376 6.55 10.26 6.29
CA VAL A 376 5.62 10.35 7.42
C VAL A 376 4.63 11.50 7.25
N THR A 377 3.51 11.44 7.95
CA THR A 377 2.63 12.61 8.15
C THR A 377 1.95 12.54 9.51
N TYR A 378 1.12 13.54 9.81
CA TYR A 378 0.60 13.78 11.15
C TYR A 378 -0.45 12.76 11.60
N SER A 379 -0.42 12.42 12.89
CA SER A 379 -1.40 11.57 13.56
C SER A 379 -1.43 11.85 15.08
N SER A 380 -2.07 10.97 15.85
CA SER A 380 -2.15 11.02 17.31
C SER A 380 -0.80 10.87 18.02
N GLY A 381 -0.67 11.51 19.17
CA GLY A 381 0.51 11.48 20.01
C GLY A 381 0.69 12.79 20.77
N SER A 382 1.57 12.80 21.78
CA SER A 382 1.81 13.98 22.61
C SER A 382 0.54 14.67 23.17
N GLY A 383 -0.49 13.87 23.49
CA GLY A 383 -1.73 14.35 24.12
C GLY A 383 -2.81 14.87 23.16
N ASP A 384 -2.63 14.73 21.84
CA ASP A 384 -3.62 15.11 20.84
C ASP A 384 -3.81 14.00 19.79
N ALA A 385 -4.80 14.18 18.93
CA ALA A 385 -5.26 13.23 17.92
C ALA A 385 -5.80 13.96 16.69
N ILE A 386 -6.15 13.21 15.65
CA ILE A 386 -6.80 13.75 14.46
C ILE A 386 -8.29 13.97 14.72
N HIS A 387 -8.78 15.10 14.22
CA HIS A 387 -10.16 15.56 14.31
C HIS A 387 -10.81 15.44 12.93
N THR A 388 -11.85 14.63 12.82
CA THR A 388 -12.46 14.22 11.54
C THR A 388 -13.93 13.84 11.71
N THR A 389 -14.61 13.45 10.63
CA THR A 389 -15.96 12.89 10.59
C THR A 389 -16.04 11.54 11.33
N ASP A 390 -17.20 11.21 11.92
CA ASP A 390 -17.53 9.87 12.42
C ASP A 390 -18.83 9.36 11.79
N VAL A 391 -19.17 8.10 12.03
CA VAL A 391 -20.44 7.53 11.55
C VAL A 391 -21.64 8.22 12.21
N GLY A 392 -22.56 8.72 11.38
CA GLY A 392 -23.73 9.50 11.76
C GLY A 392 -23.81 10.83 11.01
N THR A 393 -25.02 11.32 10.78
CA THR A 393 -25.30 12.47 9.90
C THR A 393 -24.40 13.70 10.15
N ASN A 394 -24.17 14.07 11.41
CA ASN A 394 -23.31 15.20 11.81
C ASN A 394 -22.33 14.79 12.92
N ALA A 395 -21.92 13.51 12.93
CA ALA A 395 -21.05 12.99 13.97
C ALA A 395 -19.59 13.34 13.66
N CYS A 396 -18.88 13.85 14.67
CA CYS A 396 -17.46 14.19 14.58
C CYS A 396 -16.68 13.39 15.62
N TYR A 397 -15.38 13.17 15.37
CA TYR A 397 -14.49 12.45 16.26
C TYR A 397 -13.16 13.17 16.41
N SER A 398 -12.72 13.37 17.65
CA SER A 398 -11.49 14.09 18.02
C SER A 398 -10.37 13.17 18.53
N GLY A 399 -10.55 11.86 18.40
CA GLY A 399 -9.63 10.84 18.93
C GLY A 399 -9.03 9.94 17.87
N HIS A 400 -9.06 10.32 16.59
CA HIS A 400 -8.54 9.46 15.52
C HIS A 400 -7.02 9.43 15.53
N GLY A 401 -6.41 8.29 15.21
CA GLY A 401 -5.00 8.08 15.48
C GLY A 401 -4.44 6.80 14.89
N GLY A 402 -3.23 6.45 15.31
CA GLY A 402 -2.45 5.38 14.69
C GLY A 402 -1.88 5.81 13.33
N THR A 403 -1.07 4.97 12.71
CA THR A 403 -0.62 5.21 11.32
C THR A 403 -1.80 5.25 10.33
N SER A 404 -2.97 4.75 10.74
CA SER A 404 -4.23 4.85 9.99
C SER A 404 -4.76 6.24 9.72
N ALA A 405 -4.42 7.23 10.54
CA ALA A 405 -4.79 8.63 10.27
C ALA A 405 -3.70 9.32 9.41
N ALA A 406 -2.47 8.78 9.40
CA ALA A 406 -1.41 9.32 8.56
C ALA A 406 -1.63 9.00 7.07
N ALA A 407 -2.00 7.76 6.73
CA ALA A 407 -2.20 7.35 5.34
C ALA A 407 -3.32 8.13 4.60
N PRO A 408 -4.49 8.42 5.19
CA PRO A 408 -5.54 9.25 4.59
C PRO A 408 -5.09 10.69 4.37
N LEU A 409 -4.38 11.32 5.32
CA LEU A 409 -3.82 12.66 5.09
C LEU A 409 -2.89 12.67 3.87
N ALA A 410 -2.00 11.68 3.73
CA ALA A 410 -1.15 11.55 2.55
C ALA A 410 -1.98 11.35 1.26
N ALA A 411 -3.03 10.51 1.30
CA ALA A 411 -3.92 10.30 0.16
C ALA A 411 -4.65 11.59 -0.26
N GLY A 412 -5.06 12.42 0.71
CA GLY A 412 -5.62 13.75 0.44
C GLY A 412 -4.62 14.69 -0.24
N ILE A 413 -3.36 14.71 0.20
CA ILE A 413 -2.31 15.52 -0.44
C ILE A 413 -2.07 15.03 -1.88
N PHE A 414 -2.09 13.71 -2.12
CA PHE A 414 -1.94 13.16 -3.47
C PHE A 414 -3.14 13.50 -4.35
N ALA A 415 -4.34 13.63 -3.79
CA ALA A 415 -5.52 14.11 -4.50
C ALA A 415 -5.38 15.58 -4.93
N LEU A 416 -4.79 16.45 -4.09
CA LEU A 416 -4.46 17.83 -4.48
C LEU A 416 -3.52 17.87 -5.69
N VAL A 417 -2.48 17.02 -5.68
CA VAL A 417 -1.52 16.89 -6.78
C VAL A 417 -2.20 16.38 -8.06
N LEU A 418 -2.98 15.30 -7.97
CA LEU A 418 -3.67 14.74 -9.14
C LEU A 418 -4.77 15.67 -9.70
N GLY A 419 -5.35 16.53 -8.87
CA GLY A 419 -6.31 17.54 -9.32
C GLY A 419 -5.73 18.53 -10.34
N ILE A 420 -4.43 18.82 -10.25
CA ILE A 420 -3.72 19.70 -11.21
C ILE A 420 -2.90 18.95 -12.25
N ARG A 421 -2.45 17.73 -11.94
CA ARG A 421 -1.57 16.92 -12.77
C ARG A 421 -2.08 15.48 -12.90
N PRO A 422 -3.23 15.28 -13.59
CA PRO A 422 -3.83 13.96 -13.75
C PRO A 422 -2.98 13.00 -14.62
N ASP A 423 -1.96 13.53 -15.31
CA ASP A 423 -1.02 12.82 -16.16
C ASP A 423 0.14 12.15 -15.40
N LEU A 424 0.37 12.47 -14.12
CA LEU A 424 1.43 11.85 -13.32
C LEU A 424 1.17 10.35 -13.12
N THR A 425 2.22 9.56 -13.27
CA THR A 425 2.19 8.12 -13.02
C THR A 425 2.30 7.80 -11.52
N TRP A 426 2.03 6.55 -11.15
CA TRP A 426 2.22 6.08 -9.77
C TRP A 426 3.66 6.24 -9.27
N ARG A 427 4.66 6.09 -10.15
CA ARG A 427 6.09 6.33 -9.84
C ARG A 427 6.39 7.81 -9.71
N ASP A 428 5.81 8.66 -10.57
CA ASP A 428 6.00 10.11 -10.47
C ASP A 428 5.55 10.67 -9.12
N MET A 429 4.44 10.14 -8.57
CA MET A 429 4.00 10.51 -7.22
C MET A 429 5.05 10.14 -6.15
N GLN A 430 5.64 8.94 -6.22
CA GLN A 430 6.70 8.53 -5.29
C GLN A 430 7.94 9.42 -5.41
N TYR A 431 8.37 9.75 -6.63
CA TYR A 431 9.46 10.69 -6.87
C TYR A 431 9.17 12.06 -6.28
N LEU A 432 7.99 12.62 -6.56
CA LEU A 432 7.60 13.94 -6.08
C LEU A 432 7.67 14.00 -4.56
N VAL A 433 6.99 13.07 -3.90
CA VAL A 433 6.87 13.04 -2.44
C VAL A 433 8.24 12.82 -1.77
N MET A 434 9.09 11.95 -2.32
CA MET A 434 10.47 11.79 -1.85
C MET A 434 11.29 13.07 -2.04
N GLN A 435 11.15 13.74 -3.19
CA GLN A 435 11.92 14.95 -3.52
C GLN A 435 11.50 16.16 -2.70
N THR A 436 10.24 16.23 -2.24
CA THR A 436 9.70 17.38 -1.50
C THR A 436 9.57 17.13 -0.01
N ALA A 437 9.77 15.89 0.45
CA ALA A 437 9.77 15.55 1.87
C ALA A 437 10.74 16.43 2.67
N VAL A 438 10.29 16.84 3.85
CA VAL A 438 11.03 17.72 4.76
C VAL A 438 11.52 16.88 5.93
N PRO A 439 12.85 16.70 6.10
CA PRO A 439 13.39 16.02 7.27
C PRO A 439 12.93 16.67 8.58
N ILE A 440 12.66 15.85 9.59
CA ILE A 440 12.13 16.28 10.90
C ILE A 440 12.87 15.55 12.01
N ASP A 441 12.83 16.07 13.24
CA ASP A 441 13.51 15.47 14.40
C ASP A 441 14.98 15.11 14.11
N LEU A 442 15.73 16.13 13.65
CA LEU A 442 17.10 16.01 13.14
C LEU A 442 18.16 15.84 14.24
N ASP A 443 17.79 15.96 15.50
CA ASP A 443 18.70 15.81 16.65
C ASP A 443 19.01 14.33 16.97
N THR A 444 18.52 13.40 16.12
CA THR A 444 18.73 11.97 16.20
C THR A 444 19.91 11.51 15.31
N GLU A 445 20.63 10.47 15.72
CA GLU A 445 21.78 9.92 14.96
C GLU A 445 21.37 8.97 13.82
N GLU A 446 20.07 8.79 13.55
CA GLU A 446 19.54 7.83 12.57
C GLU A 446 19.52 8.34 11.12
N TRP A 447 19.70 9.64 10.90
CA TRP A 447 19.60 10.25 9.58
C TRP A 447 20.86 10.02 8.72
N GLN A 448 20.72 9.21 7.68
CA GLN A 448 21.76 9.03 6.66
C GLN A 448 21.58 9.99 5.47
N THR A 449 22.69 10.41 4.87
CA THR A 449 22.67 11.17 3.61
C THR A 449 22.78 10.19 2.44
N THR A 450 21.77 10.16 1.58
CA THR A 450 21.71 9.34 0.35
C THR A 450 22.62 9.88 -0.75
N SER A 451 22.85 9.09 -1.80
CA SER A 451 23.64 9.46 -2.98
C SER A 451 23.11 10.69 -3.73
N ILE A 452 21.80 10.94 -3.67
CA ILE A 452 21.14 12.11 -4.26
C ILE A 452 21.13 13.34 -3.33
N GLY A 453 21.84 13.31 -2.21
CA GLY A 453 21.94 14.42 -1.26
C GLY A 453 20.71 14.61 -0.37
N LYS A 454 19.76 13.67 -0.41
CA LYS A 454 18.59 13.65 0.47
C LYS A 454 18.90 12.96 1.79
N LYS A 455 18.22 13.37 2.86
CA LYS A 455 18.27 12.69 4.17
C LYS A 455 17.24 11.58 4.21
N PHE A 456 17.60 10.45 4.78
CA PHE A 456 16.71 9.31 5.02
C PHE A 456 16.86 8.81 6.46
N SER A 457 15.75 8.47 7.10
CA SER A 457 15.67 7.76 8.37
C SER A 457 14.72 6.57 8.19
N HIS A 458 15.01 5.42 8.81
CA HIS A 458 14.08 4.30 8.79
C HIS A 458 12.78 4.64 9.55
N THR A 459 12.87 5.53 10.53
CA THR A 459 11.77 6.04 11.37
C THR A 459 10.89 7.06 10.65
N PHE A 460 11.49 7.94 9.83
CA PHE A 460 10.78 9.05 9.19
C PHE A 460 10.72 8.97 7.65
N GLY A 461 11.29 7.93 7.05
CA GLY A 461 11.51 7.87 5.60
C GLY A 461 12.40 9.03 5.14
N TYR A 462 12.01 9.69 4.04
CA TYR A 462 12.63 10.93 3.58
C TYR A 462 12.22 12.18 4.37
N GLY A 463 11.28 12.04 5.31
CA GLY A 463 10.75 13.13 6.13
C GLY A 463 9.23 13.26 6.02
N LYS A 464 8.71 14.35 6.58
CA LYS A 464 7.28 14.63 6.53
C LYS A 464 6.84 15.13 5.15
N ILE A 465 5.61 14.82 4.78
CA ILE A 465 4.99 15.40 3.57
C ILE A 465 4.69 16.88 3.81
N ASP A 466 5.03 17.72 2.85
CA ASP A 466 4.64 19.14 2.80
C ASP A 466 3.75 19.36 1.56
N SER A 467 2.49 19.74 1.77
CA SER A 467 1.50 19.86 0.69
C SER A 467 1.89 20.94 -0.30
N TRP A 468 2.32 22.11 0.18
CA TRP A 468 2.77 23.21 -0.66
C TRP A 468 3.96 22.82 -1.52
N ALA A 469 5.03 22.28 -0.91
CA ALA A 469 6.23 21.89 -1.63
C ALA A 469 5.92 20.84 -2.71
N THR A 470 5.07 19.86 -2.37
CA THR A 470 4.67 18.77 -3.29
C THR A 470 3.83 19.29 -4.45
N VAL A 471 2.83 20.13 -4.19
CA VAL A 471 1.96 20.71 -5.23
C VAL A 471 2.72 21.69 -6.13
N GLU A 472 3.58 22.55 -5.56
CA GLU A 472 4.40 23.46 -6.36
C GLU A 472 5.39 22.69 -7.24
N ALA A 473 6.09 21.69 -6.70
CA ALA A 473 6.99 20.86 -7.50
C ALA A 473 6.25 20.12 -8.62
N ALA A 474 5.02 19.66 -8.36
CA ALA A 474 4.21 18.95 -9.35
C ALA A 474 3.88 19.81 -10.57
N LYS A 475 3.77 21.14 -10.47
CA LYS A 475 3.43 22.01 -11.62
C LYS A 475 4.45 21.90 -12.76
N ASP A 476 5.74 21.77 -12.41
CA ASP A 476 6.84 21.72 -13.38
C ASP A 476 7.50 20.33 -13.48
N PHE A 477 6.97 19.33 -12.78
CA PHE A 477 7.53 17.98 -12.75
C PHE A 477 7.44 17.30 -14.12
N LYS A 478 8.57 16.77 -14.59
CA LYS A 478 8.63 15.97 -15.81
C LYS A 478 8.51 14.50 -15.45
N ASN A 479 7.51 13.83 -16.03
CA ASN A 479 7.30 12.40 -15.81
C ASN A 479 8.59 11.62 -16.12
N VAL A 480 8.88 10.65 -15.25
CA VAL A 480 10.04 9.77 -15.42
C VAL A 480 9.79 8.79 -16.58
N LYS A 481 10.87 8.25 -17.15
CA LYS A 481 10.77 7.18 -18.15
C LYS A 481 10.12 5.94 -17.54
N PRO A 482 9.55 5.04 -18.35
CA PRO A 482 9.01 3.76 -17.88
C PRO A 482 10.01 2.97 -17.02
N GLN A 483 9.49 2.10 -16.16
CA GLN A 483 10.32 1.33 -15.23
C GLN A 483 11.09 0.23 -15.96
N ALA A 484 12.31 -0.03 -15.51
CA ALA A 484 13.12 -1.20 -15.83
C ALA A 484 13.56 -1.89 -14.54
N TRP A 485 14.08 -3.11 -14.66
CA TRP A 485 14.54 -3.87 -13.52
C TRP A 485 15.67 -4.83 -13.91
N TYR A 486 16.56 -5.08 -12.96
CA TYR A 486 17.60 -6.09 -13.04
C TYR A 486 17.43 -7.08 -11.88
N TYR A 487 17.49 -8.37 -12.20
CA TYR A 487 17.46 -9.44 -11.22
C TYR A 487 18.80 -10.18 -11.23
N SER A 488 19.46 -10.29 -10.08
CA SER A 488 20.66 -11.12 -9.95
C SER A 488 20.33 -12.60 -10.19
N PRO A 489 21.29 -13.50 -10.44
CA PRO A 489 21.05 -14.92 -10.19
C PRO A 489 20.68 -15.15 -8.72
N TRP A 490 20.13 -16.33 -8.41
CA TRP A 490 20.08 -16.79 -7.01
C TRP A 490 21.50 -17.06 -6.53
N ILE A 491 21.87 -16.44 -5.41
CA ILE A 491 23.18 -16.54 -4.81
C ILE A 491 23.07 -17.53 -3.65
N HIS A 492 23.57 -18.74 -3.87
CA HIS A 492 23.53 -19.80 -2.87
C HIS A 492 24.67 -19.65 -1.87
N VAL A 493 24.30 -19.55 -0.60
CA VAL A 493 25.23 -19.29 0.52
C VAL A 493 25.46 -20.57 1.30
N ASN A 494 24.39 -21.20 1.79
CA ASN A 494 24.40 -22.44 2.59
C ASN A 494 25.40 -22.43 3.75
N GLN A 495 25.40 -21.37 4.54
CA GLN A 495 26.30 -21.23 5.70
C GLN A 495 25.52 -20.95 6.98
N ALA A 496 26.03 -21.46 8.10
CA ALA A 496 25.50 -21.15 9.41
C ALA A 496 25.63 -19.65 9.71
N ILE A 497 24.65 -19.09 10.41
CA ILE A 497 24.64 -17.69 10.82
C ILE A 497 25.38 -17.58 12.16
N PRO A 498 26.45 -16.78 12.28
CA PRO A 498 27.10 -16.53 13.57
C PRO A 498 26.16 -15.83 14.55
N GLN A 499 26.29 -16.16 15.84
CA GLN A 499 25.57 -15.52 16.93
C GLN A 499 26.36 -14.33 17.52
N GLY A 500 25.63 -13.37 18.07
CA GLY A 500 26.17 -12.22 18.81
C GLY A 500 26.53 -11.05 17.90
N ASP A 501 27.69 -10.43 18.15
CA ASP A 501 28.12 -9.23 17.42
C ASP A 501 28.71 -9.54 16.02
N GLU A 502 28.99 -10.83 15.74
CA GLU A 502 29.47 -11.28 14.44
C GLU A 502 28.30 -11.57 13.49
N GLY A 503 28.45 -11.20 12.22
CA GLY A 503 27.45 -11.48 11.17
C GLY A 503 28.08 -12.11 9.94
N LEU A 504 27.26 -12.82 9.17
CA LEU A 504 27.66 -13.40 7.89
C LEU A 504 27.48 -12.35 6.78
N ALA A 505 28.60 -11.85 6.26
CA ALA A 505 28.62 -10.94 5.12
C ALA A 505 28.70 -11.73 3.79
N VAL A 506 27.77 -11.46 2.87
CA VAL A 506 27.73 -12.05 1.53
C VAL A 506 27.57 -10.94 0.51
N SER A 507 28.43 -10.93 -0.51
CA SER A 507 28.45 -9.85 -1.51
C SER A 507 28.13 -10.35 -2.92
N PHE A 508 27.58 -9.46 -3.73
CA PHE A 508 27.36 -9.65 -5.17
C PHE A 508 27.77 -8.40 -5.93
N GLU A 509 28.53 -8.59 -7.02
CA GLU A 509 29.02 -7.50 -7.86
C GLU A 509 28.06 -7.25 -9.02
N ILE A 510 27.58 -6.01 -9.15
CA ILE A 510 26.77 -5.56 -10.28
C ILE A 510 27.62 -4.73 -11.22
N THR A 511 27.67 -5.15 -12.48
CA THR A 511 28.46 -4.47 -13.51
C THR A 511 27.61 -3.52 -14.35
N GLU A 512 28.24 -2.49 -14.93
CA GLU A 512 27.58 -1.58 -15.86
C GLU A 512 26.92 -2.32 -17.04
N ALA A 513 27.56 -3.38 -17.55
CA ALA A 513 27.02 -4.18 -18.66
C ALA A 513 25.70 -4.86 -18.28
N MET A 514 25.60 -5.42 -17.07
CA MET A 514 24.37 -6.04 -16.57
C MET A 514 23.19 -5.05 -16.53
N LEU A 515 23.43 -3.83 -16.07
CA LEU A 515 22.37 -2.82 -16.00
C LEU A 515 21.99 -2.26 -17.38
N LYS A 516 22.97 -2.10 -18.28
CA LYS A 516 22.71 -1.73 -19.68
C LYS A 516 21.86 -2.78 -20.40
N ASP A 517 22.17 -4.07 -20.22
CA ASP A 517 21.41 -5.17 -20.80
C ASP A 517 19.99 -5.24 -20.22
N ALA A 518 19.83 -4.91 -18.94
CA ALA A 518 18.53 -4.79 -18.26
C ALA A 518 17.78 -3.49 -18.57
N ASN A 519 18.36 -2.58 -19.38
CA ASN A 519 17.82 -1.26 -19.67
C ASN A 519 17.59 -0.40 -18.42
N LEU A 520 18.34 -0.61 -17.33
CA LEU A 520 18.19 0.10 -16.05
C LEU A 520 19.20 1.24 -15.93
N GLU A 521 18.73 2.48 -15.72
CA GLU A 521 19.57 3.68 -15.67
C GLU A 521 19.94 4.08 -14.24
N ARG A 522 18.95 4.16 -13.35
CA ARG A 522 19.12 4.58 -11.95
C ARG A 522 18.03 3.96 -11.08
N LEU A 523 18.34 3.76 -9.80
CA LEU A 523 17.46 3.06 -8.87
C LEU A 523 16.29 3.89 -8.38
N GLU A 524 15.20 3.19 -8.05
CA GLU A 524 14.04 3.66 -7.30
C GLU A 524 13.90 2.77 -6.05
N HIS A 525 13.61 1.49 -6.27
CA HIS A 525 13.44 0.49 -5.22
C HIS A 525 14.51 -0.58 -5.32
N VAL A 526 14.88 -1.14 -4.17
CA VAL A 526 15.71 -2.34 -4.08
C VAL A 526 14.94 -3.38 -3.28
N THR A 527 14.82 -4.59 -3.81
CA THR A 527 14.18 -5.69 -3.08
C THR A 527 15.11 -6.89 -3.00
N VAL A 528 15.10 -7.56 -1.86
CA VAL A 528 15.93 -8.73 -1.59
C VAL A 528 15.02 -9.89 -1.20
N THR A 529 14.94 -10.90 -2.07
CA THR A 529 14.25 -12.15 -1.73
C THR A 529 15.24 -13.09 -1.05
N MET A 530 14.89 -13.65 0.12
CA MET A 530 15.79 -14.46 0.94
C MET A 530 15.15 -15.76 1.40
N ASN A 531 15.97 -16.80 1.51
CA ASN A 531 15.67 -18.03 2.22
C ASN A 531 16.65 -18.21 3.38
N VAL A 532 16.11 -18.25 4.60
CA VAL A 532 16.88 -18.42 5.84
C VAL A 532 16.11 -19.42 6.70
N ASP A 533 16.73 -20.54 7.02
CA ASP A 533 16.20 -21.47 8.02
C ASP A 533 16.68 -20.99 9.40
N HIS A 534 15.79 -20.83 10.38
CA HIS A 534 16.17 -20.47 11.75
C HIS A 534 15.19 -21.08 12.76
N SER A 535 15.68 -21.56 13.90
CA SER A 535 14.81 -22.08 14.96
C SER A 535 14.09 -20.98 15.76
N ARG A 536 14.46 -19.71 15.55
CA ARG A 536 13.79 -18.53 16.12
C ARG A 536 13.95 -17.29 15.24
N ARG A 537 12.99 -17.00 14.39
CA ARG A 537 13.07 -15.92 13.37
C ARG A 537 13.34 -14.54 13.96
N GLY A 538 12.80 -14.24 15.15
CA GLY A 538 12.95 -12.95 15.81
C GLY A 538 14.37 -12.61 16.27
N ASP A 539 15.31 -13.56 16.28
CA ASP A 539 16.71 -13.29 16.60
C ASP A 539 17.49 -12.66 15.43
N LEU A 540 16.94 -12.77 14.22
CA LEU A 540 17.59 -12.36 12.98
C LEU A 540 17.55 -10.85 12.78
N SER A 541 18.65 -10.31 12.26
CA SER A 541 18.75 -8.96 11.70
C SER A 541 19.48 -9.02 10.35
N VAL A 542 19.04 -8.20 9.40
CA VAL A 542 19.60 -8.16 8.05
C VAL A 542 19.84 -6.72 7.62
N ASP A 543 21.10 -6.40 7.34
CA ASP A 543 21.52 -5.14 6.73
C ASP A 543 21.87 -5.36 5.25
N LEU A 544 21.43 -4.46 4.36
CA LEU A 544 21.91 -4.35 2.99
C LEU A 544 22.75 -3.10 2.85
N VAL A 545 24.00 -3.27 2.43
CA VAL A 545 24.94 -2.17 2.18
C VAL A 545 25.15 -2.02 0.67
N SER A 546 24.89 -0.83 0.16
CA SER A 546 25.06 -0.51 -1.26
C SER A 546 26.52 -0.20 -1.62
N PRO A 547 26.86 -0.14 -2.92
CA PRO A 547 28.17 0.30 -3.39
C PRO A 547 28.59 1.66 -2.83
N ASP A 548 27.62 2.57 -2.68
CA ASP A 548 27.79 3.93 -2.15
C ASP A 548 27.83 3.99 -0.61
N LYS A 549 27.89 2.82 0.06
CA LYS A 549 27.96 2.67 1.53
C LYS A 549 26.72 3.14 2.27
N ILE A 550 25.59 3.23 1.57
CA ILE A 550 24.28 3.49 2.14
C ILE A 550 23.74 2.18 2.72
N VAL A 551 23.12 2.24 3.90
CA VAL A 551 22.69 1.05 4.65
C VAL A 551 21.19 1.02 4.77
N SER A 552 20.59 -0.11 4.40
CA SER A 552 19.20 -0.44 4.66
C SER A 552 19.10 -1.51 5.72
N HIS A 553 18.42 -1.23 6.82
CA HIS A 553 17.98 -2.24 7.78
C HIS A 553 16.76 -2.93 7.18
N LEU A 554 16.97 -4.07 6.53
CA LEU A 554 15.91 -4.84 5.87
C LEU A 554 15.05 -5.56 6.90
N SER A 555 15.70 -6.16 7.91
CA SER A 555 15.03 -6.70 9.08
C SER A 555 15.80 -6.36 10.35
N VAL A 556 15.07 -6.28 11.45
CA VAL A 556 15.59 -6.05 12.80
C VAL A 556 15.12 -7.18 13.70
N THR A 557 15.82 -7.35 14.82
CA THR A 557 15.43 -8.28 15.88
C THR A 557 14.01 -7.95 16.35
N ARG A 558 13.16 -8.98 16.46
CA ARG A 558 11.78 -8.86 16.96
C ARG A 558 11.59 -9.82 18.13
N ARG A 559 11.69 -9.32 19.36
CA ARG A 559 11.73 -10.17 20.56
C ARG A 559 10.51 -11.09 20.70
N LEU A 560 9.35 -10.73 20.19
CA LEU A 560 8.13 -11.53 20.30
C LEU A 560 8.01 -12.63 19.23
N ASP A 561 8.82 -12.58 18.16
CA ASP A 561 8.77 -13.53 17.06
C ASP A 561 9.55 -14.82 17.37
N SER A 562 8.84 -15.83 17.89
CA SER A 562 9.40 -17.15 18.15
C SER A 562 9.22 -18.14 17.01
N SER A 563 8.89 -17.69 15.79
CA SER A 563 8.62 -18.61 14.67
C SER A 563 9.86 -19.40 14.27
N THR A 564 9.68 -20.68 13.94
CA THR A 564 10.74 -21.56 13.42
C THR A 564 10.76 -21.63 11.89
N GLU A 565 9.92 -20.84 11.21
CA GLU A 565 9.80 -20.90 9.75
C GLU A 565 10.89 -20.10 9.02
N GLY A 566 11.63 -19.27 9.77
CA GLY A 566 12.64 -18.37 9.20
C GLY A 566 12.08 -17.49 8.09
N TYR A 567 12.89 -17.22 7.07
CA TYR A 567 12.47 -16.50 5.87
C TYR A 567 12.27 -17.52 4.74
N ALA A 568 11.06 -17.59 4.19
CA ALA A 568 10.70 -18.54 3.13
C ALA A 568 10.14 -17.80 1.91
N ASP A 569 10.99 -17.61 0.90
CA ASP A 569 10.75 -16.73 -0.26
C ASP A 569 10.24 -15.34 0.17
N TRP A 570 10.71 -14.84 1.32
CA TRP A 570 10.32 -13.51 1.81
C TRP A 570 11.10 -12.45 1.04
N THR A 571 10.44 -11.37 0.66
CA THR A 571 11.06 -10.26 -0.07
C THR A 571 11.01 -9.01 0.79
N PHE A 572 12.16 -8.56 1.25
CA PHE A 572 12.32 -7.25 1.88
C PHE A 572 12.47 -6.17 0.81
N MET A 573 12.16 -4.92 1.16
CA MET A 573 12.24 -3.77 0.27
C MET A 573 12.91 -2.58 0.95
N SER A 574 13.65 -1.80 0.16
CA SER A 574 14.23 -0.53 0.55
C SER A 574 14.01 0.55 -0.50
N VAL A 575 13.65 1.75 -0.02
CA VAL A 575 13.64 3.00 -0.81
C VAL A 575 14.87 3.88 -0.55
N VAL A 576 15.75 3.53 0.40
CA VAL A 576 16.92 4.36 0.78
C VAL A 576 17.88 4.60 -0.39
N HIS A 577 17.97 3.61 -1.27
CA HIS A 577 18.90 3.57 -2.39
C HIS A 577 18.42 4.34 -3.62
N TRP A 578 17.34 5.11 -3.49
CA TRP A 578 16.75 5.87 -4.59
C TRP A 578 17.77 6.80 -5.23
N GLY A 579 17.91 6.69 -6.55
CA GLY A 579 18.82 7.48 -7.38
C GLY A 579 20.27 6.99 -7.43
N GLU A 580 20.65 5.97 -6.66
CA GLU A 580 21.94 5.30 -6.84
C GLU A 580 22.07 4.70 -8.26
N SER A 581 23.29 4.56 -8.76
CA SER A 581 23.54 3.89 -10.05
C SER A 581 23.31 2.37 -9.97
N GLY A 582 23.46 1.79 -8.77
CA GLY A 582 23.42 0.35 -8.52
C GLY A 582 24.66 -0.42 -8.94
N ILE A 583 25.64 0.22 -9.59
CA ILE A 583 26.89 -0.42 -10.06
C ILE A 583 27.88 -0.56 -8.90
N GLY A 584 28.47 -1.75 -8.77
CA GLY A 584 29.47 -2.06 -7.77
C GLY A 584 29.03 -3.20 -6.84
N THR A 585 29.71 -3.30 -5.69
CA THR A 585 29.49 -4.38 -4.73
C THR A 585 28.33 -4.09 -3.79
N TRP A 586 27.31 -4.92 -3.83
CA TRP A 586 26.25 -5.00 -2.83
C TRP A 586 26.58 -6.05 -1.79
N THR A 587 26.39 -5.74 -0.52
CA THR A 587 26.69 -6.67 0.59
C THR A 587 25.48 -6.83 1.50
N LEU A 588 25.02 -8.07 1.67
CA LEU A 588 24.11 -8.44 2.75
C LEU A 588 24.91 -8.86 3.98
N LEU A 589 24.48 -8.40 5.14
CA LEU A 589 25.00 -8.81 6.44
C LEU A 589 23.86 -9.41 7.25
N VAL A 590 23.89 -10.73 7.43
CA VAL A 590 22.89 -11.49 8.19
C VAL A 590 23.46 -11.82 9.56
N LYS A 591 22.75 -11.44 10.62
CA LYS A 591 23.17 -11.63 12.02
C LYS A 591 22.11 -12.44 12.77
N ASP A 592 22.55 -13.34 13.63
CA ASP A 592 21.77 -13.84 14.75
C ASP A 592 22.21 -13.02 15.98
N THR A 593 21.38 -12.06 16.37
CA THR A 593 21.78 -11.02 17.33
C THR A 593 21.75 -11.48 18.78
N ILE A 594 21.19 -12.67 19.07
CA ILE A 594 20.97 -13.15 20.42
C ILE A 594 21.76 -14.43 20.66
N VAL A 595 22.66 -14.41 21.64
CA VAL A 595 23.40 -15.62 22.03
C VAL A 595 22.48 -16.54 22.85
N ASN A 596 21.95 -17.59 22.22
CA ASN A 596 21.04 -18.56 22.83
C ASN A 596 21.13 -19.95 22.14
N GLU A 597 20.23 -20.88 22.45
CA GLU A 597 20.22 -22.24 21.87
C GLU A 597 19.71 -22.31 20.42
N ASN A 598 19.11 -21.23 19.91
CA ASN A 598 18.57 -21.13 18.57
C ASN A 598 19.69 -20.91 17.56
N ASN A 599 19.48 -21.40 16.35
CA ASN A 599 20.46 -21.27 15.28
C ASN A 599 19.77 -21.34 13.93
N GLY A 600 20.50 -20.97 12.89
CA GLY A 600 20.02 -21.06 11.53
C GLY A 600 21.09 -21.06 10.48
N THR A 601 20.64 -21.25 9.24
CA THR A 601 21.44 -21.32 8.03
C THR A 601 20.91 -20.31 7.03
N PHE A 602 21.78 -19.45 6.53
CA PHE A 602 21.48 -18.62 5.39
C PHE A 602 21.60 -19.46 4.12
N VAL A 603 20.47 -19.77 3.49
CA VAL A 603 20.39 -20.70 2.35
C VAL A 603 20.77 -19.98 1.08
N ASP A 604 19.99 -18.99 0.68
CA ASP A 604 20.23 -18.20 -0.53
C ASP A 604 19.47 -16.86 -0.54
N TRP A 605 19.86 -16.01 -1.48
CA TRP A 605 19.20 -14.73 -1.71
C TRP A 605 19.22 -14.31 -3.18
N HIS A 606 18.38 -13.34 -3.49
CA HIS A 606 18.15 -12.83 -4.84
C HIS A 606 17.90 -11.32 -4.79
N LEU A 607 18.86 -10.56 -5.31
CA LEU A 607 18.81 -9.10 -5.38
C LEU A 607 18.02 -8.67 -6.62
N LYS A 608 17.10 -7.74 -6.43
CA LYS A 608 16.36 -7.11 -7.53
C LYS A 608 16.46 -5.60 -7.40
N LEU A 609 16.89 -4.99 -8.48
CA LEU A 609 17.00 -3.55 -8.63
C LEU A 609 15.87 -3.08 -9.55
N TRP A 610 15.16 -2.04 -9.12
CA TRP A 610 14.04 -1.45 -9.86
C TRP A 610 14.33 0.02 -10.06
N GLY A 611 13.96 0.57 -11.21
CA GLY A 611 14.16 1.98 -11.42
C GLY A 611 13.83 2.48 -12.82
N GLU A 612 14.33 3.67 -13.13
CA GLU A 612 14.06 4.31 -14.40
C GLU A 612 14.83 3.63 -15.54
N SER A 613 14.17 3.44 -16.69
CA SER A 613 14.79 2.84 -17.87
C SER A 613 15.78 3.77 -18.57
N ILE A 614 16.81 3.22 -19.21
CA ILE A 614 17.72 3.97 -20.09
C ILE A 614 16.95 4.47 -21.32
N ASP A 615 16.29 3.54 -22.01
CA ASP A 615 15.51 3.77 -23.24
C ASP A 615 14.06 3.36 -23.02
N ALA A 616 13.17 4.35 -22.98
CA ALA A 616 11.73 4.16 -22.78
C ALA A 616 11.08 3.25 -23.83
N SER A 617 11.60 3.22 -25.06
CA SER A 617 11.04 2.41 -26.16
C SER A 617 11.27 0.90 -25.99
N LYS A 618 12.21 0.52 -25.11
CA LYS A 618 12.53 -0.87 -24.80
C LYS A 618 11.89 -1.37 -23.51
N ALA A 619 11.20 -0.50 -22.78
CA ALA A 619 10.55 -0.88 -21.55
C ALA A 619 9.45 -1.92 -21.81
N THR A 620 9.35 -2.88 -20.89
CA THR A 620 8.35 -3.95 -20.96
C THR A 620 7.39 -3.84 -19.78
N LEU A 621 6.23 -4.49 -19.89
CA LEU A 621 5.26 -4.57 -18.81
C LEU A 621 5.86 -5.27 -17.59
N LEU A 622 5.48 -4.82 -16.40
CA LEU A 622 5.93 -5.38 -15.14
C LEU A 622 5.68 -6.89 -15.10
N PRO A 623 6.63 -7.66 -14.55
CA PRO A 623 6.52 -9.10 -14.54
C PRO A 623 5.36 -9.52 -13.63
N CYS A 624 4.41 -10.25 -14.21
CA CYS A 624 3.31 -10.81 -13.45
C CYS A 624 3.87 -11.81 -12.41
N PRO A 625 3.49 -11.70 -11.12
CA PRO A 625 3.95 -12.61 -10.08
C PRO A 625 3.80 -14.09 -10.49
N PRO A 626 4.91 -14.86 -10.54
CA PRO A 626 4.87 -16.25 -10.94
C PRO A 626 4.24 -17.11 -9.84
N LYS A 627 3.68 -18.26 -10.22
CA LYS A 627 3.30 -19.28 -9.24
C LYS A 627 4.58 -19.77 -8.54
N ARG A 628 4.62 -19.81 -7.20
CA ARG A 628 5.73 -20.41 -6.44
C ARG A 628 6.10 -21.77 -7.04
N ARG A 629 7.37 -21.94 -7.42
CA ARG A 629 7.91 -23.26 -7.73
C ARG A 629 8.10 -23.96 -6.38
N ARG A 630 7.13 -24.78 -5.99
CA ARG A 630 7.30 -25.74 -4.90
C ARG A 630 8.32 -26.79 -5.29
#